data_AF-A0A2D9C9V8-F1
#
_entry.id   AF-A0A2D9C9V8-F1
#
_cell.length_a   1.000
_cell.length_b   1.000
_cell.length_c   1.000
_cell.angle_alpha   90.00
_cell.angle_beta   90.00
_cell.angle_gamma   90.00
#
_symmetry.space_group_name_H-M   'P 1'
#
loop_
_entity.id
_entity.type
_entity.pdbx_description
1 polymer ?
#
loop_
_entity_poly.entity_id
_entity_poly.type
_entity_poly.pdbx_seq_one_letter_code
_entity_poly.pdbx_strand_id
1 'polypeptide(L)'
;MVVTHATFPNTDAEPVRKKNLRKKFHSIYFSEQHRWVFKMGGNDFMPYHTARWSKIAGDVYGISPGLVALPDILSLQTMQKELLVGAQLSNRPPTVFDDDSFMLPIAYKPGAMIFRTPGATDPKQLTGGNDFNITLEMLQQKQEKIAKDFFIDWLLRPKKKERQSVFEVQDDREEMFRQMGAILGRIERELLGPQVRYTYKILEEHDKIPEPPASISGQGLTIEYVSPAASAQMGTKGNLMLRFVQDITPLMQIDPAVAQGMKWPELVQKLAAYRGVPPEFMLSPDEMAAQQEQQAQQQQVEQQAAAGAAMQPAASAMKDIAAAKASGLNVLQ
;
A
#
# COMPACT_ATOMS: atom_id res chain seq x y z
N MET A 1 6.50 -31.97 -28.49
CA MET A 1 5.12 -31.50 -28.73
C MET A 1 4.91 -30.25 -27.89
N VAL A 2 4.70 -29.09 -28.52
CA VAL A 2 4.38 -27.84 -27.82
C VAL A 2 2.86 -27.67 -27.79
N VAL A 3 2.31 -27.43 -26.61
CA VAL A 3 0.89 -27.13 -26.41
C VAL A 3 0.78 -25.68 -25.97
N THR A 4 0.06 -24.89 -26.74
CA THR A 4 -0.21 -23.48 -26.48
C THR A 4 -1.56 -23.35 -25.83
N HIS A 5 -1.63 -22.56 -24.77
CA HIS A 5 -2.88 -22.19 -24.12
C HIS A 5 -3.17 -20.72 -24.39
N ALA A 6 -4.31 -20.46 -25.03
CA ALA A 6 -4.79 -19.11 -25.29
C ALA A 6 -6.03 -18.83 -24.44
N THR A 7 -6.02 -17.69 -23.75
CA THR A 7 -7.17 -17.14 -23.03
C THR A 7 -7.49 -15.76 -23.57
N PHE A 8 -8.74 -15.53 -23.99
CA PHE A 8 -9.17 -14.25 -24.53
C PHE A 8 -10.63 -13.96 -24.14
N PRO A 9 -11.02 -12.67 -24.04
CA PRO A 9 -12.40 -12.30 -23.77
C PRO A 9 -13.29 -12.80 -24.91
N ASN A 10 -14.47 -13.30 -24.56
CA ASN A 10 -15.46 -13.70 -25.54
C ASN A 10 -16.12 -12.43 -26.12
N THR A 11 -15.62 -11.94 -27.25
CA THR A 11 -16.13 -10.74 -27.95
C THR A 11 -17.44 -11.00 -28.68
N ASP A 12 -17.63 -12.24 -29.14
CA ASP A 12 -18.85 -12.66 -29.80
C ASP A 12 -19.71 -13.39 -28.79
N ALA A 13 -20.82 -12.78 -28.37
CA ALA A 13 -21.91 -13.48 -27.71
C ALA A 13 -22.60 -14.47 -28.67
N GLU A 14 -21.83 -15.25 -29.44
CA GLU A 14 -22.36 -16.33 -30.23
C GLU A 14 -23.00 -17.35 -29.26
N PRO A 15 -24.21 -17.83 -29.57
CA PRO A 15 -24.91 -18.79 -28.75
C PRO A 15 -24.27 -20.17 -28.94
N VAL A 16 -23.06 -20.36 -28.41
CA VAL A 16 -22.37 -21.65 -28.50
C VAL A 16 -23.15 -22.68 -27.68
N ARG A 17 -23.33 -23.86 -28.28
CA ARG A 17 -24.27 -24.93 -27.93
C ARG A 17 -23.96 -25.64 -26.59
N LYS A 18 -22.84 -25.32 -25.93
CA LYS A 18 -22.37 -25.95 -24.68
C LYS A 18 -22.15 -24.91 -23.58
N LYS A 19 -22.68 -25.17 -22.37
CA LYS A 19 -22.67 -24.28 -21.19
C LYS A 19 -21.27 -23.73 -20.86
N ASN A 20 -20.21 -24.53 -21.06
CA ASN A 20 -18.83 -24.15 -20.74
C ASN A 20 -18.20 -23.16 -21.73
N LEU A 21 -18.78 -22.98 -22.93
CA LEU A 21 -18.30 -22.05 -23.96
C LEU A 21 -19.03 -20.69 -23.94
N ARG A 22 -20.03 -20.53 -23.07
CA ARG A 22 -20.76 -19.26 -22.88
C ARG A 22 -20.14 -18.34 -21.83
N LYS A 23 -19.06 -18.78 -21.19
CA LYS A 23 -18.38 -18.02 -20.13
C LYS A 23 -17.65 -16.81 -20.71
N LYS A 24 -17.41 -15.79 -19.87
CA LYS A 24 -16.86 -14.48 -20.30
C LYS A 24 -15.48 -14.56 -20.95
N PHE A 25 -14.66 -15.54 -20.56
CA PHE A 25 -13.34 -15.78 -21.13
C PHE A 25 -13.27 -17.18 -21.71
N HIS A 26 -12.77 -17.34 -22.94
CA HIS A 26 -12.47 -18.64 -23.53
C HIS A 26 -11.08 -19.11 -23.14
N SER A 27 -10.93 -20.43 -22.98
CA SER A 27 -9.68 -21.09 -22.60
C SER A 27 -9.45 -22.27 -23.53
N ILE A 28 -8.51 -22.13 -24.47
CA ILE A 28 -8.30 -23.09 -25.57
C ILE A 28 -6.86 -23.62 -25.55
N TYR A 29 -6.74 -24.93 -25.49
CA TYR A 29 -5.47 -25.66 -25.58
C TYR A 29 -5.34 -26.25 -26.97
N PHE A 30 -4.32 -25.81 -27.72
CA PHE A 30 -4.07 -26.26 -29.09
C PHE A 30 -2.58 -26.50 -29.33
N SER A 31 -2.26 -27.34 -30.31
CA SER A 31 -0.90 -27.45 -30.84
C SER A 31 -0.90 -26.96 -32.27
N GLU A 32 -0.12 -25.91 -32.52
CA GLU A 32 0.04 -25.34 -33.86
C GLU A 32 0.68 -26.34 -34.84
N GLN A 33 1.69 -27.08 -34.37
CA GLN A 33 2.40 -28.09 -35.15
C GLN A 33 1.47 -29.19 -35.68
N HIS A 34 0.53 -29.64 -34.85
CA HIS A 34 -0.40 -30.72 -35.20
C HIS A 34 -1.77 -30.21 -35.69
N ARG A 35 -1.97 -28.89 -35.72
CA ARG A 35 -3.26 -28.23 -36.03
C ARG A 35 -4.45 -28.85 -35.28
N TRP A 36 -4.22 -29.22 -34.02
CA TRP A 36 -5.22 -29.90 -33.20
C TRP A 36 -5.54 -29.09 -31.96
N VAL A 37 -6.85 -28.93 -31.69
CA VAL A 37 -7.36 -28.42 -30.42
C VAL A 37 -7.67 -29.58 -29.49
N PHE A 38 -6.99 -29.63 -28.34
CA PHE A 38 -7.16 -30.68 -27.34
C PHE A 38 -8.33 -30.42 -26.41
N LYS A 39 -8.49 -29.16 -25.99
CA LYS A 39 -9.47 -28.79 -24.96
C LYS A 39 -9.94 -27.37 -25.21
N MET A 40 -11.26 -27.22 -25.23
CA MET A 40 -11.92 -25.92 -25.18
C MET A 40 -12.74 -25.84 -23.89
N GLY A 41 -12.57 -24.75 -23.16
CA GLY A 41 -13.35 -24.41 -21.99
C GLY A 41 -13.57 -22.91 -21.92
N GLY A 42 -14.10 -22.46 -20.79
CA GLY A 42 -14.26 -21.06 -20.50
C GLY A 42 -14.25 -20.80 -19.01
N ASN A 43 -14.03 -19.55 -18.64
CA ASN A 43 -13.99 -19.07 -17.26
C ASN A 43 -14.86 -17.80 -17.15
N ASP A 44 -15.58 -17.65 -16.05
CA ASP A 44 -16.41 -16.46 -15.81
C ASP A 44 -15.57 -15.24 -15.43
N PHE A 45 -14.34 -15.48 -14.97
CA PHE A 45 -13.34 -14.49 -14.63
C PHE A 45 -12.00 -14.82 -15.30
N MET A 46 -11.17 -13.81 -15.51
CA MET A 46 -9.83 -14.00 -16.05
C MET A 46 -9.01 -14.82 -15.03
N PRO A 47 -8.52 -16.03 -15.38
CA PRO A 47 -7.75 -16.87 -14.45
C PRO A 47 -6.29 -16.39 -14.30
N TYR A 48 -5.81 -15.57 -15.23
CA TYR A 48 -4.45 -15.05 -15.24
C TYR A 48 -4.41 -13.65 -14.65
N HIS A 49 -3.59 -13.50 -13.61
CA HIS A 49 -3.33 -12.22 -12.98
C HIS A 49 -1.84 -11.95 -13.06
N THR A 50 -1.47 -10.83 -13.67
CA THR A 50 -0.08 -10.41 -13.84
C THR A 50 0.01 -8.94 -13.49
N ALA A 51 0.85 -8.60 -12.53
CA ALA A 51 1.15 -7.21 -12.22
C ALA A 51 2.28 -6.70 -13.10
N ARG A 52 2.17 -5.45 -13.54
CA ARG A 52 3.29 -4.70 -14.11
C ARG A 52 4.01 -3.95 -13.01
N TRP A 53 5.33 -3.92 -13.06
CA TRP A 53 6.14 -3.16 -12.11
C TRP A 53 6.03 -1.65 -12.35
N SER A 54 6.38 -1.21 -13.56
CA SER A 54 6.16 0.15 -14.05
C SER A 54 5.41 0.13 -15.39
N LYS A 55 4.63 1.17 -15.69
CA LYS A 55 3.84 1.29 -16.91
C LYS A 55 4.24 2.54 -17.70
N ILE A 56 4.54 2.35 -18.98
CA ILE A 56 4.60 3.44 -19.96
C ILE A 56 3.25 3.54 -20.69
N ALA A 57 2.81 4.76 -21.00
CA ALA A 57 1.59 4.97 -21.77
C ALA A 57 1.73 4.35 -23.16
N GLY A 58 0.75 3.56 -23.59
CA GLY A 58 0.74 2.89 -24.89
C GLY A 58 1.40 1.50 -24.91
N ASP A 59 2.16 1.11 -23.86
CA ASP A 59 2.74 -0.22 -23.78
C ASP A 59 1.82 -1.22 -23.07
N VAL A 60 1.78 -2.44 -23.59
CA VAL A 60 1.06 -3.57 -22.99
C VAL A 60 1.89 -4.15 -21.84
N TYR A 61 3.21 -4.21 -22.02
CA TYR A 61 4.13 -4.80 -21.06
C TYR A 61 4.61 -3.79 -19.99
N GLY A 62 5.03 -4.34 -18.86
CA GLY A 62 5.62 -3.55 -17.78
C GLY A 62 7.14 -3.52 -17.88
N ILE A 63 7.73 -2.41 -17.42
CA ILE A 63 9.19 -2.30 -17.28
C ILE A 63 9.59 -2.74 -15.87
N SER A 64 10.54 -3.67 -15.81
CA SER A 64 11.12 -4.14 -14.55
C SER A 64 12.28 -3.25 -14.10
N PRO A 65 12.63 -3.24 -12.79
CA PRO A 65 13.84 -2.57 -12.31
C PRO A 65 15.10 -3.03 -13.03
N GLY A 66 15.16 -4.33 -13.37
CA GLY A 66 16.28 -4.91 -14.10
C GLY A 66 16.43 -4.34 -15.52
N LEU A 67 15.33 -4.00 -16.20
CA LEU A 67 15.40 -3.33 -17.51
C LEU A 67 15.93 -1.90 -17.37
N VAL A 68 15.59 -1.20 -16.29
CA VAL A 68 16.11 0.15 -16.00
C VAL A 68 17.60 0.09 -15.66
N ALA A 69 18.04 -0.89 -14.87
CA ALA A 69 19.42 -1.08 -14.45
C ALA A 69 20.32 -1.75 -15.51
N LEU A 70 19.74 -2.29 -16.59
CA LEU A 70 20.46 -3.09 -17.59
C LEU A 70 21.69 -2.38 -18.19
N PRO A 71 21.64 -1.09 -18.59
CA PRO A 71 22.81 -0.40 -19.14
C PRO A 71 23.98 -0.32 -18.15
N ASP A 72 23.68 -0.12 -16.87
CA ASP A 72 24.69 -0.07 -15.81
C ASP A 72 25.27 -1.44 -15.51
N ILE A 73 24.45 -2.50 -15.52
CA ILE A 73 24.90 -3.88 -15.37
C ILE A 73 25.89 -4.25 -16.50
N LEU A 74 25.55 -3.92 -17.75
CA LEU A 74 26.42 -4.20 -18.91
C LEU A 74 27.73 -3.39 -18.86
N SER A 75 27.63 -2.13 -18.44
CA SER A 75 28.81 -1.26 -18.23
C SER A 75 29.72 -1.83 -17.15
N LEU A 76 29.16 -2.22 -16.00
CA LEU A 76 29.89 -2.83 -14.90
C LEU A 76 30.55 -4.15 -15.32
N GLN A 77 29.85 -5.00 -16.06
CA GLN A 77 30.41 -6.25 -16.58
C GLN A 77 31.61 -5.99 -17.49
N THR A 78 31.53 -4.97 -18.35
CA THR A 78 32.62 -4.59 -19.25
C THR A 78 33.81 -4.04 -18.47
N MET A 79 33.58 -3.13 -17.51
CA MET A 79 34.63 -2.59 -16.65
C MET A 79 35.32 -3.68 -15.82
N GLN A 80 34.57 -4.62 -15.25
CA GLN A 80 35.11 -5.74 -14.49
C GLN A 80 36.00 -6.63 -15.38
N LYS A 81 35.60 -6.86 -16.64
CA LYS A 81 36.39 -7.63 -17.60
C LYS A 81 37.73 -6.94 -17.90
N GLU A 82 37.71 -5.63 -18.17
CA GLU A 82 38.94 -4.87 -18.43
C GLU A 82 39.85 -4.80 -17.20
N LEU A 83 39.28 -4.63 -16.00
CA LEU A 83 40.03 -4.67 -14.75
C LEU A 83 40.73 -6.03 -14.56
N LEU A 84 40.05 -7.14 -14.85
CA LEU A 84 40.64 -8.47 -14.78
C LEU A 84 41.79 -8.65 -15.78
N VAL A 85 41.65 -8.13 -17.00
CA VAL A 85 42.73 -8.14 -18.00
C VAL A 85 43.92 -7.31 -17.52
N GLY A 86 43.67 -6.13 -16.94
CA GLY A 86 44.71 -5.29 -16.33
C GLY A 86 45.42 -5.99 -15.17
N ALA A 87 44.68 -6.66 -14.29
CA ALA A 87 45.26 -7.45 -13.19
C ALA A 87 46.10 -8.62 -13.71
N GLN A 88 45.66 -9.29 -14.79
CA GLN A 88 46.42 -10.36 -15.42
C GLN A 88 47.72 -9.85 -16.07
N LEU A 89 47.68 -8.68 -16.73
CA LEU A 89 48.88 -8.03 -17.29
C LEU A 89 49.88 -7.65 -16.19
N SER A 90 49.40 -7.17 -15.03
CA SER A 90 50.25 -6.86 -13.87
C SER A 90 50.91 -8.12 -13.29
N ASN A 91 50.16 -9.21 -13.14
CA ASN A 91 50.68 -10.47 -12.59
C ASN A 91 51.56 -11.26 -13.56
N ARG A 92 51.29 -11.17 -14.87
CA ARG A 92 52.00 -11.90 -15.93
C ARG A 92 52.28 -10.96 -17.10
N PRO A 93 53.23 -10.01 -16.92
CA PRO A 93 53.58 -9.08 -17.97
C PRO A 93 54.16 -9.83 -19.17
N PRO A 94 53.93 -9.36 -20.41
CA PRO A 94 54.57 -9.91 -21.58
C PRO A 94 56.10 -9.85 -21.45
N THR A 95 56.77 -10.89 -21.91
CA THR A 95 58.24 -10.99 -21.87
C THR A 95 58.81 -10.73 -23.25
N VAL A 96 59.91 -9.97 -23.31
CA VAL A 96 60.58 -9.61 -24.57
C VAL A 96 61.75 -10.56 -24.81
N PHE A 97 61.84 -11.14 -26.00
CA PHE A 97 62.93 -12.00 -26.43
C PHE A 97 63.61 -11.42 -27.66
N ASP A 98 64.93 -11.57 -27.73
CA ASP A 98 65.71 -11.24 -28.92
C ASP A 98 65.60 -12.41 -29.91
N ASP A 99 65.06 -12.16 -31.10
CA ASP A 99 64.98 -13.14 -32.20
C ASP A 99 65.25 -12.47 -33.55
N ASP A 100 66.00 -13.17 -34.39
CA ASP A 100 66.41 -12.74 -35.74
C ASP A 100 65.46 -13.29 -36.82
N SER A 101 64.50 -14.15 -36.45
CA SER A 101 63.59 -14.83 -37.37
C SER A 101 62.15 -14.32 -37.26
N PHE A 102 61.72 -13.53 -38.26
CA PHE A 102 60.35 -13.06 -38.53
C PHE A 102 59.57 -12.40 -37.37
N MET A 103 59.20 -11.14 -37.59
CA MET A 103 58.25 -10.43 -36.72
C MET A 103 56.85 -11.05 -36.79
N LEU A 104 56.49 -11.83 -35.77
CA LEU A 104 55.10 -12.18 -35.51
C LEU A 104 54.27 -10.92 -35.17
N PRO A 105 52.96 -10.89 -35.45
CA PRO A 105 52.11 -9.78 -35.03
C PRO A 105 52.21 -9.56 -33.51
N ILE A 106 52.54 -8.33 -33.09
CA ILE A 106 52.72 -8.00 -31.68
C ILE A 106 51.36 -8.13 -30.98
N ALA A 107 51.21 -9.15 -30.13
CA ALA A 107 50.01 -9.35 -29.32
C ALA A 107 50.31 -8.98 -27.86
N TYR A 108 49.74 -7.87 -27.40
CA TYR A 108 49.86 -7.45 -26.01
C TYR A 108 48.79 -8.14 -25.15
N LYS A 109 49.10 -9.37 -24.71
CA LYS A 109 48.21 -10.20 -23.87
C LYS A 109 48.98 -10.72 -22.65
N PRO A 110 48.31 -10.98 -21.52
CA PRO A 110 48.95 -11.61 -20.36
C PRO A 110 49.72 -12.89 -20.74
N GLY A 111 51.00 -12.95 -20.37
CA GLY A 111 51.88 -14.08 -20.69
C GLY A 111 52.30 -14.23 -22.16
N ALA A 112 52.06 -13.22 -23.00
CA ALA A 112 52.56 -13.22 -24.37
C ALA A 112 54.09 -13.05 -24.42
N MET A 113 54.71 -13.61 -25.45
CA MET A 113 56.13 -13.41 -25.76
C MET A 113 56.21 -12.43 -26.93
N ILE A 114 56.99 -11.37 -26.76
CA ILE A 114 57.21 -10.34 -27.78
C ILE A 114 58.61 -10.56 -28.32
N PHE A 115 58.73 -10.87 -29.61
CA PHE A 115 60.02 -11.01 -30.28
C PHE A 115 60.46 -9.66 -30.84
N ARG A 116 61.74 -9.32 -30.64
CA ARG A 116 62.35 -8.12 -31.21
C ARG A 116 63.66 -8.45 -31.89
N THR A 117 64.03 -7.63 -32.87
CA THR A 117 65.35 -7.68 -33.50
C THR A 117 66.43 -7.20 -32.52
N PRO A 118 67.58 -7.90 -32.42
CA PRO A 118 68.69 -7.46 -31.59
C PRO A 118 69.12 -6.01 -31.90
N GLY A 119 69.18 -5.16 -30.88
CA GLY A 119 69.57 -3.75 -31.00
C GLY A 119 68.43 -2.76 -31.25
N ALA A 120 67.18 -3.22 -31.40
CA ALA A 120 66.01 -2.35 -31.46
C ALA A 120 65.57 -1.85 -30.06
N THR A 121 65.17 -0.58 -29.97
CA THR A 121 64.59 0.01 -28.76
C THR A 121 63.31 -0.71 -28.37
N ASP A 122 63.14 -1.01 -27.07
CA ASP A 122 61.93 -1.67 -26.58
C ASP A 122 60.68 -0.86 -26.93
N PRO A 123 59.58 -1.52 -27.35
CA PRO A 123 58.31 -0.85 -27.55
C PRO A 123 57.84 -0.28 -26.21
N LYS A 124 57.92 1.04 -26.08
CA LYS A 124 57.39 1.74 -24.91
C LYS A 124 55.87 1.80 -25.00
N GLN A 125 55.20 1.43 -23.91
CA GLN A 125 53.79 1.70 -23.77
C GLN A 125 53.59 3.22 -23.80
N LEU A 126 52.61 3.68 -24.58
CA LEU A 126 52.05 5.00 -24.39
C LEU A 126 51.32 4.96 -23.04
N THR A 127 52.00 5.37 -21.97
CA THR A 127 51.41 5.48 -20.63
C THR A 127 50.42 6.65 -20.63
N GLY A 128 49.21 6.42 -21.14
CA GLY A 128 48.04 7.15 -20.67
C GLY A 128 47.82 6.69 -19.22
N GLY A 129 47.78 7.62 -18.26
CA GLY A 129 47.72 7.32 -16.84
C GLY A 129 46.59 6.36 -16.48
N ASN A 130 46.91 5.06 -16.43
CA ASN A 130 45.97 4.01 -16.05
C ASN A 130 45.86 4.00 -14.52
N ASP A 131 45.01 4.86 -13.98
CA ASP A 131 44.69 4.89 -12.57
C ASP A 131 43.64 3.82 -12.24
N PHE A 132 44.12 2.64 -11.84
CA PHE A 132 43.25 1.54 -11.37
C PHE A 132 42.33 1.98 -10.21
N ASN A 133 42.77 2.94 -9.39
CA ASN A 133 41.97 3.47 -8.29
C ASN A 133 40.68 4.17 -8.77
N ILE A 134 40.76 4.97 -9.83
CA ILE A 134 39.58 5.62 -10.44
C ILE A 134 38.61 4.56 -10.97
N THR A 135 39.15 3.49 -11.58
CA THR A 135 38.32 2.38 -12.10
C THR A 135 37.58 1.66 -10.98
N LEU A 136 38.23 1.43 -9.83
CA LEU A 136 37.62 0.82 -8.65
C LEU A 136 36.52 1.71 -8.04
N GLU A 137 36.75 3.02 -7.94
CA GLU A 137 35.74 3.97 -7.47
C GLU A 137 34.52 3.99 -8.40
N MET A 138 34.73 4.04 -9.72
CA MET A 138 33.65 4.00 -10.69
C MET A 138 32.86 2.67 -10.62
N LEU A 139 33.55 1.53 -10.42
CA LEU A 139 32.90 0.23 -10.21
C LEU A 139 32.00 0.25 -8.97
N GLN A 140 32.49 0.78 -7.86
CA GLN A 140 31.69 0.89 -6.64
C GLN A 140 30.47 1.80 -6.85
N GLN A 141 30.64 2.95 -7.48
CA GLN A 141 29.52 3.85 -7.81
C GLN A 141 28.45 3.15 -8.68
N LYS A 142 28.88 2.33 -9.65
CA LYS A 142 27.95 1.54 -10.47
C LYS A 142 27.23 0.47 -9.65
N GLN A 143 27.92 -0.24 -8.75
CA GLN A 143 27.27 -1.21 -7.85
C GLN A 143 26.23 -0.55 -6.95
N GLU A 144 26.56 0.60 -6.36
CA GLU A 144 25.65 1.36 -5.52
C GLU A 144 24.44 1.87 -6.30
N LYS A 145 24.63 2.34 -7.53
CA LYS A 145 23.53 2.74 -8.42
C LYS A 145 22.62 1.56 -8.72
N ILE A 146 23.17 0.41 -9.10
CA ILE A 146 22.38 -0.81 -9.37
C ILE A 146 21.60 -1.22 -8.12
N ALA A 147 22.22 -1.18 -6.94
CA ALA A 147 21.53 -1.51 -5.68
C ALA A 147 20.33 -0.58 -5.41
N LYS A 148 20.47 0.73 -5.67
CA LYS A 148 19.37 1.70 -5.58
C LYS A 148 18.28 1.46 -6.63
N ASP A 149 18.65 1.13 -7.87
CA ASP A 149 17.68 0.82 -8.93
C ASP A 149 16.84 -0.42 -8.58
N PHE A 150 17.37 -1.36 -7.79
CA PHE A 150 16.66 -2.51 -7.24
C PHE A 150 15.99 -2.26 -5.87
N PHE A 151 15.98 -1.02 -5.37
CA PHE A 151 15.37 -0.63 -4.09
C PHE A 151 15.97 -1.37 -2.88
N ILE A 152 17.22 -1.81 -2.98
CA ILE A 152 17.91 -2.53 -1.91
C ILE A 152 18.09 -1.62 -0.69
N ASP A 153 18.30 -0.32 -0.90
CA ASP A 153 18.36 0.70 0.13
C ASP A 153 17.08 0.77 0.97
N TRP A 154 15.92 0.53 0.37
CA TRP A 154 14.65 0.50 1.07
C TRP A 154 14.40 -0.83 1.80
N LEU A 155 14.82 -1.97 1.21
CA LEU A 155 14.62 -3.30 1.81
C LEU A 155 15.66 -3.67 2.87
N LEU A 156 16.94 -3.54 2.53
CA LEU A 156 18.07 -3.89 3.38
C LEU A 156 18.49 -2.66 4.18
N ARG A 157 17.75 -2.41 5.26
CA ARG A 157 18.16 -1.39 6.24
C ARG A 157 19.55 -1.72 6.78
N PRO A 158 20.49 -0.75 6.82
CA PRO A 158 21.71 -0.93 7.58
C PRO A 158 21.31 -1.14 9.05
N LYS A 159 21.65 -2.30 9.62
CA LYS A 159 21.36 -2.59 11.02
C LYS A 159 22.02 -1.51 11.88
N LYS A 160 21.23 -0.64 12.52
CA LYS A 160 21.74 0.25 13.56
C LYS A 160 22.37 -0.62 14.64
N LYS A 161 23.57 -0.23 15.11
CA LYS A 161 24.28 -0.96 16.19
C LYS A 161 23.54 -0.90 17.53
N GLU A 162 22.63 0.05 17.70
CA GLU A 162 21.80 0.22 18.90
C GLU A 162 20.53 -0.63 18.85
N ARG A 163 20.02 -0.97 20.04
CA ARG A 163 18.71 -1.63 20.19
C ARG A 163 17.63 -0.70 19.66
N GLN A 164 17.09 -1.00 18.48
CA GLN A 164 15.95 -0.27 17.93
C GLN A 164 14.68 -0.57 18.74
N SER A 165 13.90 0.49 19.01
CA SER A 165 12.58 0.35 19.63
C SER A 165 11.57 -0.22 18.64
N VAL A 166 10.56 -0.95 19.13
CA VAL A 166 9.47 -1.49 18.30
C VAL A 166 8.76 -0.38 17.51
N PHE A 167 8.64 0.82 18.11
CA PHE A 167 8.01 1.97 17.48
C PHE A 167 8.84 2.51 16.29
N GLU A 168 10.15 2.65 16.47
CA GLU A 168 11.07 3.09 15.41
C GLU A 168 11.05 2.11 14.22
N VAL A 169 11.04 0.80 14.52
CA VAL A 169 10.95 -0.23 13.47
C VAL A 169 9.65 -0.13 12.67
N GLN A 170 8.56 0.26 13.30
CA GLN A 170 7.26 0.43 12.65
C GLN A 170 7.21 1.71 11.82
N ASP A 171 7.67 2.85 12.35
CA ASP A 171 7.72 4.13 11.65
C ASP A 171 8.56 4.05 10.37
N ASP A 172 9.75 3.44 10.46
CA ASP A 172 10.62 3.17 9.30
C ASP A 172 9.92 2.30 8.24
N ARG A 173 9.17 1.27 8.66
CA ARG A 173 8.43 0.40 7.73
C ARG A 173 7.31 1.18 7.05
N GLU A 174 6.64 2.07 7.77
CA GLU A 174 5.63 2.95 7.19
C GLU A 174 6.25 3.92 6.18
N GLU A 175 7.44 4.45 6.44
CA GLU A 175 8.19 5.27 5.47
C GLU A 175 8.55 4.48 4.20
N MET A 176 9.11 3.27 4.36
CA MET A 176 9.41 2.37 3.25
C MET A 176 8.16 2.07 2.40
N PHE A 177 7.04 1.72 3.05
CA PHE A 177 5.78 1.46 2.34
C PHE A 177 5.23 2.71 1.64
N ARG A 178 5.40 3.90 2.23
CA ARG A 178 5.00 5.16 1.63
C ARG A 178 5.78 5.45 0.35
N GLN A 179 7.11 5.23 0.37
CA GLN A 179 7.96 5.39 -0.81
C GLN A 179 7.62 4.38 -1.91
N MET A 180 7.31 3.13 -1.53
CA MET A 180 6.89 2.09 -2.48
C MET A 180 5.39 2.12 -2.85
N GLY A 181 4.63 3.10 -2.34
CA GLY A 181 3.16 3.10 -2.42
C GLY A 181 2.61 3.04 -3.84
N ALA A 182 3.28 3.68 -4.81
CA ALA A 182 2.87 3.65 -6.22
C ALA A 182 3.02 2.25 -6.84
N ILE A 183 4.07 1.51 -6.48
CA ILE A 183 4.35 0.16 -6.99
C ILE A 183 3.41 -0.83 -6.31
N LEU A 184 3.28 -0.74 -4.98
CA LEU A 184 2.40 -1.60 -4.21
C LEU A 184 0.94 -1.43 -4.60
N GLY A 185 0.45 -0.20 -4.71
CA GLY A 185 -0.93 0.06 -5.16
C GLY A 185 -1.23 -0.51 -6.54
N ARG A 186 -0.22 -0.62 -7.42
CA ARG A 186 -0.36 -1.28 -8.72
C ARG A 186 -0.42 -2.79 -8.58
N ILE A 187 0.47 -3.41 -7.81
CA ILE A 187 0.44 -4.85 -7.52
C ILE A 187 -0.90 -5.24 -6.86
N GLU A 188 -1.39 -4.42 -5.95
CA GLU A 188 -2.68 -4.61 -5.29
C GLU A 188 -3.84 -4.58 -6.28
N ARG A 189 -3.86 -3.59 -7.19
CA ARG A 189 -4.96 -3.44 -8.17
C ARG A 189 -4.90 -4.43 -9.33
N GLU A 190 -3.71 -4.73 -9.84
CA GLU A 190 -3.51 -5.56 -11.04
C GLU A 190 -3.36 -7.06 -10.73
N LEU A 191 -2.86 -7.43 -9.54
CA LEU A 191 -2.59 -8.83 -9.16
C LEU A 191 -3.40 -9.27 -7.94
N LEU A 192 -3.14 -8.70 -6.76
CA LEU A 192 -3.66 -9.25 -5.49
C LEU A 192 -5.18 -9.14 -5.38
N GLY A 193 -5.75 -7.97 -5.70
CA GLY A 193 -7.19 -7.75 -5.67
C GLY A 193 -7.95 -8.69 -6.62
N PRO A 194 -7.59 -8.74 -7.92
CA PRO A 194 -8.17 -9.70 -8.85
C PRO A 194 -8.00 -11.16 -8.39
N GLN A 195 -6.82 -11.53 -7.86
CA GLN A 195 -6.53 -12.87 -7.39
C GLN A 195 -7.39 -13.27 -6.18
N VAL A 196 -7.59 -12.37 -5.22
CA VAL A 196 -8.46 -12.62 -4.05
C VAL A 196 -9.91 -12.78 -4.49
N ARG A 197 -10.40 -11.91 -5.39
CA ARG A 197 -11.75 -12.05 -5.96
C ARG A 197 -11.94 -13.36 -6.71
N TYR A 198 -10.95 -13.76 -7.51
CA TYR A 198 -10.97 -15.02 -8.24
C TYR A 198 -10.94 -16.23 -7.30
N THR A 199 -10.09 -16.21 -6.28
CA THR A 199 -10.01 -17.26 -5.26
C THR A 199 -11.33 -17.41 -4.50
N TYR A 200 -11.95 -16.29 -4.10
CA TYR A 200 -13.27 -16.32 -3.47
C TYR A 200 -14.31 -16.97 -4.39
N LYS A 201 -14.34 -16.60 -5.67
CA LYS A 201 -15.30 -17.17 -6.63
C LYS A 201 -15.11 -18.67 -6.82
N ILE A 202 -13.86 -19.16 -6.86
CA ILE A 202 -13.59 -20.59 -6.88
C ILE A 202 -14.12 -21.28 -5.61
N LEU A 203 -13.87 -20.69 -4.44
CA LEU A 203 -14.32 -21.26 -3.17
C LEU A 203 -15.86 -21.27 -3.07
N GLU A 204 -16.52 -20.23 -3.58
CA GLU A 204 -17.97 -20.12 -3.70
C GLU A 204 -18.54 -21.19 -4.66
N GLU A 205 -17.93 -21.39 -5.83
CA GLU A 205 -18.33 -22.44 -6.79
C GLU A 205 -18.17 -23.87 -6.25
N HIS A 206 -17.31 -24.06 -5.25
CA HIS A 206 -17.02 -25.37 -4.64
C HIS A 206 -17.65 -25.56 -3.25
N ASP A 207 -18.59 -24.70 -2.85
CA ASP A 207 -19.28 -24.74 -1.56
C ASP A 207 -18.30 -24.81 -0.36
N LYS A 208 -17.14 -24.14 -0.48
CA LYS A 208 -16.10 -24.07 0.57
C LYS A 208 -16.24 -22.85 1.47
N ILE A 209 -17.16 -21.94 1.14
CA ILE A 209 -17.48 -20.76 1.94
C ILE A 209 -18.75 -21.09 2.73
N PRO A 210 -18.79 -20.81 4.04
CA PRO A 210 -20.02 -20.96 4.82
C PRO A 210 -21.12 -20.07 4.26
N GLU A 211 -22.38 -20.49 4.43
CA GLU A 211 -23.52 -19.69 3.98
C GLU A 211 -23.47 -18.27 4.59
N PRO A 212 -23.77 -17.23 3.79
CA PRO A 212 -23.76 -15.87 4.28
C PRO A 212 -24.79 -15.70 5.41
N PRO A 213 -24.48 -14.93 6.46
CA PRO A 213 -25.47 -14.59 7.49
C PRO A 213 -26.73 -13.99 6.88
N ALA A 214 -27.89 -14.21 7.53
CA ALA A 214 -29.18 -13.69 7.05
C ALA A 214 -29.21 -12.17 6.84
N SER A 215 -28.34 -11.41 7.52
CA SER A 215 -28.18 -9.97 7.36
C SER A 215 -27.59 -9.55 6.00
N ILE A 216 -26.86 -10.44 5.32
CA ILE A 216 -26.14 -10.17 4.06
C ILE A 216 -26.69 -11.06 2.92
N SER A 217 -27.55 -12.03 3.25
CA SER A 217 -28.18 -12.91 2.27
C SER A 217 -28.98 -12.11 1.23
N GLY A 218 -28.69 -12.34 -0.06
CA GLY A 218 -29.31 -11.62 -1.18
C GLY A 218 -28.69 -10.26 -1.51
N GLN A 219 -27.70 -9.78 -0.75
CA GLN A 219 -26.95 -8.56 -1.07
C GLN A 219 -25.72 -8.87 -1.94
N GLY A 220 -25.37 -7.93 -2.83
CA GLY A 220 -24.16 -8.03 -3.64
C GLY A 220 -22.92 -7.86 -2.79
N LEU A 221 -22.17 -8.94 -2.58
CA LEU A 221 -20.91 -8.89 -1.83
C LEU A 221 -19.81 -8.26 -2.68
N THR A 222 -19.24 -7.15 -2.20
CA THR A 222 -18.03 -6.54 -2.79
C THR A 222 -16.82 -6.97 -2.00
N ILE A 223 -15.87 -7.63 -2.66
CA ILE A 223 -14.64 -8.13 -2.03
C ILE A 223 -13.51 -7.18 -2.37
N GLU A 224 -13.00 -6.53 -1.33
CA GLU A 224 -11.85 -5.66 -1.41
C GLU A 224 -10.65 -6.29 -0.73
N TYR A 225 -9.49 -6.19 -1.38
CA TYR A 225 -8.23 -6.55 -0.78
C TYR A 225 -7.77 -5.40 0.11
N VAL A 226 -7.65 -5.66 1.41
CA VAL A 226 -7.05 -4.72 2.36
C VAL A 226 -5.62 -5.16 2.62
N SER A 227 -4.65 -4.33 2.24
CA SER A 227 -3.25 -4.64 2.47
C SER A 227 -2.88 -4.48 3.95
N PRO A 228 -1.83 -5.16 4.44
CA PRO A 228 -1.35 -4.99 5.82
C PRO A 228 -0.97 -3.54 6.14
N ALA A 229 -0.44 -2.79 5.16
CA ALA A 229 -0.17 -1.36 5.29
C ALA A 229 -1.46 -0.56 5.45
N ALA A 230 -2.49 -0.85 4.64
CA ALA A 230 -3.81 -0.24 4.82
C ALA A 230 -4.43 -0.61 6.17
N SER A 231 -4.26 -1.86 6.63
CA SER A 231 -4.72 -2.30 7.95
C SER A 231 -3.97 -1.61 9.09
N ALA A 232 -2.66 -1.39 8.96
CA ALA A 232 -1.87 -0.61 9.91
C ALA A 232 -2.32 0.86 9.94
N GLN A 233 -2.59 1.45 8.78
CA GLN A 233 -3.17 2.80 8.68
C GLN A 233 -4.56 2.87 9.33
N MET A 234 -5.40 1.85 9.18
CA MET A 234 -6.69 1.79 9.89
C MET A 234 -6.49 1.69 11.41
N GLY A 235 -5.50 0.93 11.88
CA GLY A 235 -5.10 0.91 13.29
C GLY A 235 -4.65 2.28 13.80
N THR A 236 -3.85 3.01 13.01
CA THR A 236 -3.45 4.39 13.31
C THR A 236 -4.65 5.33 13.37
N LYS A 237 -5.60 5.22 12.42
CA LYS A 237 -6.85 5.99 12.46
C LYS A 237 -7.67 5.68 13.71
N GLY A 238 -7.78 4.41 14.10
CA GLY A 238 -8.45 4.01 15.34
C GLY A 238 -7.78 4.61 16.59
N ASN A 239 -6.45 4.62 16.64
CA ASN A 239 -5.71 5.27 17.73
C ASN A 239 -5.92 6.79 17.76
N LEU A 240 -5.99 7.46 16.60
CA LEU A 240 -6.30 8.89 16.53
C LEU A 240 -7.70 9.22 17.04
N MET A 241 -8.69 8.37 16.73
CA MET A 241 -10.04 8.49 17.28
C MET A 241 -10.04 8.33 18.81
N LEU A 242 -9.33 7.33 19.34
CA LEU A 242 -9.23 7.12 20.78
C LEU A 242 -8.59 8.34 21.48
N ARG A 243 -7.54 8.92 20.87
CA ARG A 243 -6.93 10.16 21.38
C ARG A 243 -7.89 11.35 21.32
N PHE A 244 -8.71 11.48 20.27
CA PHE A 244 -9.74 12.52 20.20
C PHE A 244 -10.74 12.38 21.36
N VAL A 245 -11.20 11.16 21.65
CA VAL A 245 -12.07 10.89 22.82
C VAL A 245 -11.38 11.30 24.13
N GLN A 246 -10.09 11.00 24.28
CA GLN A 246 -9.30 11.41 25.44
C GLN A 246 -9.16 12.94 25.55
N ASP A 247 -9.03 13.66 24.44
CA ASP A 247 -8.91 15.12 24.43
C ASP A 247 -10.23 15.82 24.80
N ILE A 248 -11.38 15.27 24.38
CA ILE A 248 -12.70 15.87 24.66
C ILE A 248 -13.25 15.49 26.05
N THR A 249 -12.81 14.38 26.64
CA THR A 249 -13.32 13.90 27.93
C THR A 249 -13.18 14.95 29.05
N PRO A 250 -12.05 15.66 29.21
CA PRO A 250 -11.93 16.76 30.16
C PRO A 250 -12.79 17.97 29.80
N LEU A 251 -13.01 18.23 28.51
CA LEU A 251 -13.80 19.37 28.04
C LEU A 251 -15.29 19.21 28.38
N MET A 252 -15.78 17.98 28.41
CA MET A 252 -17.14 17.66 28.85
C MET A 252 -17.38 17.93 30.35
N GLN A 253 -16.32 18.06 31.14
CA GLN A 253 -16.40 18.32 32.58
C GLN A 253 -16.22 19.80 32.93
N ILE A 254 -16.02 20.68 31.94
CA ILE A 254 -15.88 22.12 32.16
C ILE A 254 -17.25 22.73 32.49
N ASP A 255 -17.28 23.52 33.56
CA ASP A 255 -18.47 24.20 34.08
C ASP A 255 -19.12 25.11 33.01
N PRO A 256 -20.46 25.03 32.78
CA PRO A 256 -21.20 25.88 31.84
C PRO A 256 -20.96 27.38 32.00
N ALA A 257 -20.58 27.85 33.19
CA ALA A 257 -20.30 29.27 33.44
C ALA A 257 -18.99 29.75 32.79
N VAL A 258 -17.97 28.87 32.69
CA VAL A 258 -16.69 29.16 32.01
C VAL A 258 -16.82 29.00 30.50
N ALA A 259 -17.82 28.23 30.06
CA ALA A 259 -18.06 27.91 28.65
C ALA A 259 -18.57 29.10 27.81
N GLN A 260 -19.04 30.18 28.43
CA GLN A 260 -19.71 31.29 27.73
C GLN A 260 -18.82 32.11 26.79
N GLY A 261 -17.49 32.01 26.91
CA GLY A 261 -16.53 32.74 26.05
C GLY A 261 -16.10 32.03 24.77
N MET A 262 -16.50 30.76 24.56
CA MET A 262 -15.96 29.92 23.47
C MET A 262 -17.04 29.10 22.78
N LYS A 263 -16.94 29.01 21.45
CA LYS A 263 -17.82 28.16 20.63
C LYS A 263 -17.38 26.70 20.69
N TRP A 264 -17.74 26.01 21.77
CA TRP A 264 -17.38 24.61 22.01
C TRP A 264 -17.76 23.65 20.88
N PRO A 265 -18.96 23.73 20.25
CA PRO A 265 -19.31 22.82 19.16
C PRO A 265 -18.40 22.98 17.93
N GLU A 266 -18.08 24.23 17.56
CA GLU A 266 -17.15 24.51 16.47
C GLU A 266 -15.72 24.06 16.80
N LEU A 267 -15.29 24.19 18.06
CA LEU A 267 -13.99 23.71 18.51
C LEU A 267 -13.88 22.19 18.39
N VAL A 268 -14.88 21.45 18.86
CA VAL A 268 -14.90 19.98 18.81
C VAL A 268 -14.91 19.49 17.37
N GLN A 269 -15.69 20.11 16.49
CA GLN A 269 -15.67 19.80 15.05
C GLN A 269 -14.31 20.07 14.40
N LYS A 270 -13.69 21.22 14.69
CA LYS A 270 -12.34 21.52 14.17
C LYS A 270 -11.27 20.60 14.73
N LEU A 271 -11.35 20.23 16.00
CA LEU A 271 -10.42 19.31 16.65
C LEU A 271 -10.55 17.89 16.06
N ALA A 272 -11.78 17.42 15.82
CA ALA A 272 -12.04 16.16 15.14
C ALA A 272 -11.47 16.16 13.72
N ALA A 273 -11.65 17.25 12.97
CA ALA A 273 -11.09 17.41 11.63
C ALA A 273 -9.55 17.37 11.64
N TYR A 274 -8.89 18.06 12.58
CA TYR A 274 -7.44 18.04 12.71
C TYR A 274 -6.88 16.67 13.16
N ARG A 275 -7.65 15.89 13.92
CA ARG A 275 -7.28 14.52 14.30
C ARG A 275 -7.67 13.46 13.26
N GLY A 276 -8.35 13.84 12.19
CA GLY A 276 -8.71 12.95 11.08
C GLY A 276 -9.86 11.99 11.40
N VAL A 277 -10.75 12.36 12.31
CA VAL A 277 -11.98 11.60 12.60
C VAL A 277 -12.96 11.77 11.43
N PRO A 278 -13.55 10.69 10.89
CA PRO A 278 -14.54 10.78 9.82
C PRO A 278 -15.74 11.63 10.24
N PRO A 279 -16.25 12.50 9.35
CA PRO A 279 -17.40 13.37 9.65
C PRO A 279 -18.69 12.60 9.92
N GLU A 280 -18.77 11.33 9.50
CA GLU A 280 -19.89 10.41 9.76
C GLU A 280 -20.13 10.17 11.26
N PHE A 281 -19.11 10.35 12.10
CA PHE A 281 -19.22 10.22 13.56
C PHE A 281 -19.51 11.55 14.26
N MET A 282 -19.68 12.65 13.51
CA MET A 282 -19.95 13.98 14.04
C MET A 282 -21.38 14.38 13.65
N LEU A 283 -22.11 14.97 14.60
CA LEU A 283 -23.44 15.52 14.31
C LEU A 283 -23.31 16.72 13.37
N SER A 284 -24.19 16.79 12.38
CA SER A 284 -24.30 17.98 11.53
C SER A 284 -24.79 19.19 12.33
N PRO A 285 -24.52 20.44 11.87
CA PRO A 285 -25.03 21.64 12.54
C PRO A 285 -26.54 21.62 12.78
N ASP A 286 -27.29 21.07 11.83
CA ASP A 286 -28.76 20.97 11.90
C ASP A 286 -29.22 19.93 12.92
N GLU A 287 -28.55 18.77 12.98
CA GLU A 287 -28.83 17.74 14.00
C GLU A 287 -28.46 18.21 15.41
N MET A 288 -27.39 18.98 15.56
CA MET A 288 -27.02 19.59 16.84
C MET A 288 -28.05 20.62 17.30
N ALA A 289 -28.55 21.46 16.39
CA ALA A 289 -29.59 22.44 16.71
C ALA A 289 -30.90 21.76 17.15
N ALA A 290 -31.31 20.71 16.44
CA ALA A 290 -32.50 19.92 16.80
C ALA A 290 -32.33 19.24 18.17
N GLN A 291 -31.16 18.67 18.48
CA GLN A 291 -30.88 18.11 19.80
C GLN A 291 -30.88 19.14 20.91
N GLN A 292 -30.35 20.34 20.67
CA GLN A 292 -30.35 21.43 21.65
C GLN A 292 -31.78 21.91 21.95
N GLU A 293 -32.62 22.07 20.91
CA GLU A 293 -34.03 22.42 21.09
C GLU A 293 -34.79 21.33 21.87
N GLN A 294 -34.52 20.07 21.56
CA GLN A 294 -35.15 18.94 22.26
C GLN A 294 -34.71 18.85 23.73
N GLN A 295 -33.43 19.09 24.02
CA GLN A 295 -32.91 19.16 25.38
C GLN A 295 -33.45 20.38 26.14
N ALA A 296 -33.58 21.54 25.49
CA ALA A 296 -34.16 22.74 26.09
C ALA A 296 -35.65 22.53 26.43
N GLN A 297 -36.41 21.87 25.55
CA GLN A 297 -37.80 21.49 25.82
C GLN A 297 -37.89 20.48 26.97
N GLN A 298 -37.02 19.45 27.00
CA GLN A 298 -37.00 18.49 28.10
C GLN A 298 -36.67 19.17 29.44
N GLN A 299 -35.69 20.08 29.47
CA GLN A 299 -35.34 20.84 30.68
C GLN A 299 -36.47 21.78 31.13
N GLN A 300 -37.19 22.41 30.20
CA GLN A 300 -38.35 23.24 30.55
C GLN A 300 -39.50 22.41 31.12
N VAL A 301 -39.78 21.24 30.54
CA VAL A 301 -40.80 20.32 31.05
C VAL A 301 -40.39 19.77 32.42
N GLU A 302 -39.11 19.47 32.63
CA GLU A 302 -38.59 18.96 33.90
C GLU A 302 -38.56 20.06 34.99
N GLN A 303 -38.25 21.31 34.65
CA GLN A 303 -38.38 22.45 35.56
C GLN A 303 -39.83 22.77 35.90
N GLN A 304 -40.76 22.68 34.94
CA GLN A 304 -42.19 22.86 35.20
C GLN A 304 -42.77 21.70 36.03
N ALA A 305 -42.32 20.48 35.80
CA ALA A 305 -42.69 19.33 36.62
C ALA A 305 -42.13 19.43 38.05
N ALA A 306 -40.87 19.87 38.21
CA ALA A 306 -40.27 20.11 39.52
C ALA A 306 -40.93 21.28 40.28
N ALA A 307 -41.26 22.38 39.58
CA ALA A 307 -42.01 23.50 40.15
C ALA A 307 -43.46 23.13 40.50
N GLY A 308 -44.11 22.29 39.68
CA GLY A 308 -45.44 21.75 39.93
C GLY A 308 -45.50 20.77 41.11
N ALA A 309 -44.48 19.92 41.27
CA ALA A 309 -44.35 19.02 42.42
C ALA A 309 -44.07 19.78 43.73
N ALA A 310 -43.36 20.91 43.68
CA ALA A 310 -43.18 21.80 44.83
C ALA A 310 -44.45 22.61 45.21
N MET A 311 -45.37 22.82 44.26
CA MET A 311 -46.65 23.50 44.50
C MET A 311 -47.78 22.57 44.98
N GLN A 312 -47.68 21.26 44.75
CA GLN A 312 -48.72 20.30 45.16
C GLN A 312 -49.03 20.29 46.67
N PRO A 313 -48.04 20.35 47.60
CA PRO A 313 -48.34 20.41 49.04
C PRO A 313 -49.00 21.74 49.48
N ALA A 314 -48.75 22.84 48.76
CA ALA A 314 -49.34 24.15 49.07
C ALA A 314 -50.77 24.29 48.51
N ALA A 315 -51.04 23.71 47.34
CA ALA A 315 -52.36 23.76 46.70
C ALA A 315 -53.39 22.81 47.37
N SER A 316 -52.96 21.66 47.91
CA SER A 316 -53.82 20.79 48.72
C SER A 316 -54.20 21.45 50.06
N ALA A 317 -53.24 22.06 50.76
CA ALA A 317 -53.49 22.77 52.01
C ALA A 317 -54.46 23.96 51.86
N MET A 318 -54.38 24.73 50.76
CA MET A 318 -55.33 25.82 50.51
C MET A 318 -56.74 25.33 50.13
N LYS A 319 -56.85 24.21 49.40
CA LYS A 319 -58.16 23.62 49.08
C LYS A 319 -58.85 23.06 50.32
N ASP A 320 -58.10 22.47 51.25
CA ASP A 320 -58.67 21.97 52.51
C ASP A 320 -59.16 23.11 53.41
N ILE A 321 -58.44 24.24 53.45
CA ILE A 321 -58.87 25.45 54.18
C ILE A 321 -60.09 26.11 53.52
N ALA A 322 -60.16 26.14 52.18
CA ALA A 322 -61.28 26.71 51.46
C ALA A 322 -62.55 25.82 51.53
N ALA A 323 -62.40 24.50 51.50
CA ALA A 323 -63.49 23.54 51.68
C ALA A 323 -64.07 23.62 53.10
N ALA A 324 -63.22 23.76 54.12
CA ALA A 324 -63.65 23.94 55.52
C ALA A 324 -64.44 25.25 55.75
N LYS A 325 -64.22 26.28 54.92
CA LYS A 325 -64.91 27.58 55.04
C LYS A 325 -66.24 27.64 54.27
N ALA A 326 -66.42 26.78 53.26
CA ALA A 326 -67.65 26.72 52.46
C ALA A 326 -68.72 25.78 53.04
N SER A 327 -68.35 24.83 53.90
CA SER A 327 -69.27 23.82 54.47
C SER A 327 -69.95 24.23 55.79
N GLY A 328 -70.27 25.52 55.96
CA GLY A 328 -71.31 25.94 56.91
C GLY A 328 -70.88 26.22 58.35
N LEU A 329 -71.06 27.48 58.72
CA LEU A 329 -71.31 27.96 60.07
C LEU A 329 -72.59 27.28 60.62
N ASN A 330 -72.54 26.59 61.77
CA ASN A 330 -73.46 26.81 62.90
C ASN A 330 -73.40 25.75 64.03
N VAL A 331 -73.50 26.26 65.26
CA VAL A 331 -74.15 25.68 66.46
C VAL A 331 -73.30 24.85 67.44
N LEU A 332 -73.01 25.52 68.58
CA LEU A 332 -72.94 25.06 69.98
C LEU A 332 -71.83 24.03 70.33
N GLN A 333 -70.82 24.38 71.13
CA GLN A 333 -70.85 24.67 72.56
C GLN A 333 -69.54 25.32 72.99
#